data_AF-A0A017SB44-F1
#
_entry.id   AF-A0A017SB44-F1
#
_cell.length_a   1.000
_cell.length_b   1.000
_cell.length_c   1.000
_cell.angle_alpha   90.00
_cell.angle_beta   90.00
_cell.angle_gamma   90.00
#
_symmetry.space_group_name_H-M   'P 1'
#
loop_
_entity.id
_entity.type
_entity.pdbx_description
1 polymer ?
#
loop_
_entity_poly.entity_id
_entity_poly.type
_entity_poly.pdbx_seq_one_letter_code
_entity_poly.pdbx_strand_id
1 'polypeptide(L)'
;MQRQRSLYSVPFKLVGSFTERAALFQETEDKLQQDSLDQPRPFAAAFCGPGGTDKTQLALKCIEDNDKFNPILWVDAEDQETTRTSFKRCATDLNIRVDRTSGQGLHLRDLPNVQAMRLWLQHRKELDEE
;
A
#
# COMPACT_ATOMS: atom_id res chain seq x y z
N MET A 1 -13.30 18.62 15.99
CA MET A 1 -12.15 18.35 15.11
C MET A 1 -12.30 16.94 14.57
N GLN A 2 -12.76 16.79 13.32
CA GLN A 2 -12.89 15.48 12.68
C GLN A 2 -11.49 15.04 12.24
N ARG A 3 -10.92 14.01 12.88
CA ARG A 3 -9.77 13.29 12.33
C ARG A 3 -10.19 12.80 10.94
N GLN A 4 -9.53 13.31 9.91
CA GLN A 4 -9.65 12.81 8.55
C GLN A 4 -9.29 11.31 8.62
N ARG A 5 -10.28 10.42 8.43
CA ARG A 5 -10.03 8.98 8.44
C ARG A 5 -9.08 8.69 7.29
N SER A 6 -7.83 8.38 7.59
CA SER A 6 -6.88 7.84 6.61
C SER A 6 -7.52 6.63 5.96
N LEU A 7 -7.45 6.56 4.62
CA LEU A 7 -8.06 5.48 3.85
C LEU A 7 -7.12 4.27 3.89
N TYR A 8 -7.41 3.31 4.78
CA TYR A 8 -6.68 2.05 4.91
C TYR A 8 -7.43 0.93 4.19
N SER A 9 -6.79 0.36 3.17
CA SER A 9 -7.21 -0.90 2.58
C SER A 9 -6.19 -1.97 2.98
N VAL A 10 -6.29 -2.48 4.21
CA VAL A 10 -5.38 -3.52 4.75
C VAL A 10 -6.22 -4.69 5.32
N PRO A 11 -6.07 -5.93 4.80
CA PRO A 11 -6.96 -7.03 5.15
C PRO A 11 -6.51 -7.81 6.40
N PHE A 12 -5.39 -7.41 7.00
CA PHE A 12 -4.80 -8.07 8.16
C PHE A 12 -4.85 -7.17 9.39
N LYS A 13 -4.78 -7.80 10.56
CA LYS A 13 -4.65 -7.13 11.86
C LYS A 13 -3.37 -7.57 12.54
N LEU A 14 -2.83 -6.70 13.37
CA LEU A 14 -1.77 -7.06 14.29
C LEU A 14 -2.28 -8.10 15.29
N VAL A 15 -1.44 -9.10 15.57
CA VAL A 15 -1.71 -10.07 16.63
C VAL A 15 -1.11 -9.56 17.94
N GLY A 16 -1.84 -9.70 19.05
CA GLY A 16 -1.40 -9.19 20.36
C GLY A 16 -0.14 -9.87 20.92
N SER A 17 0.25 -11.02 20.36
CA SER A 17 1.46 -11.76 20.71
C SER A 17 2.70 -11.34 19.91
N PHE A 18 2.58 -10.37 19.00
CA PHE A 18 3.72 -9.90 18.23
C PHE A 18 4.68 -9.12 19.11
N THR A 19 5.91 -9.62 19.25
CA THR A 19 6.98 -8.88 19.93
C THR A 19 7.60 -7.88 18.96
N GLU A 20 7.49 -6.60 19.31
CA GLU A 20 8.02 -5.51 18.50
C GLU A 20 9.55 -5.61 18.35
N ARG A 21 10.04 -5.24 17.16
CA ARG A 21 11.46 -5.17 16.83
C ARG A 21 11.84 -3.72 16.57
N ALA A 22 11.91 -2.92 17.62
CA ALA A 22 12.06 -1.46 17.55
C ALA A 22 13.23 -1.00 16.65
N ALA A 23 14.36 -1.70 16.65
CA ALA A 23 15.49 -1.38 15.77
C ALA A 23 15.16 -1.53 14.28
N LEU A 24 14.44 -2.60 13.90
CA LEU A 24 14.02 -2.82 12.51
C LEU A 24 12.89 -1.87 12.10
N PHE A 25 12.02 -1.51 13.04
CA PHE A 25 10.99 -0.50 12.83
C PHE A 25 11.64 0.85 12.51
N GLN A 26 12.58 1.31 13.35
CA GLN A 26 13.28 2.57 13.12
C GLN A 26 14.04 2.58 11.79
N GLU A 27 14.73 1.49 11.47
CA GLU A 27 15.43 1.37 10.18
C GLU A 27 14.46 1.45 8.98
N THR A 28 13.25 0.93 9.12
CA THR A 28 12.21 1.01 8.09
C THR A 28 11.72 2.45 7.95
N GLU A 29 11.43 3.13 9.05
CA GLU A 29 11.01 4.53 9.06
C GLU A 29 12.05 5.42 8.39
N ASP A 30 13.33 5.28 8.76
CA ASP A 30 14.43 6.05 8.19
C ASP A 30 14.54 5.84 6.67
N LYS A 31 14.39 4.59 6.19
CA LYS A 31 14.41 4.25 4.77
C LYS A 31 13.21 4.80 4.00
N LEU A 32 12.06 4.93 4.65
CA LEU A 32 10.84 5.48 4.05
C LEU A 32 10.77 7.02 4.11
N GLN A 33 11.58 7.67 4.96
CA GLN A 33 11.62 9.13 5.17
C GLN A 33 12.74 9.87 4.44
N GLN A 34 13.58 9.18 3.66
CA GLN A 34 14.78 9.79 3.09
C GLN A 34 14.48 10.80 1.96
N ASP A 35 13.91 11.97 2.26
CA ASP A 35 13.75 13.09 1.31
C ASP A 35 15.10 13.51 0.70
N SER A 36 15.51 12.79 -0.33
CA SER A 36 16.71 13.06 -1.10
C SER A 36 16.36 14.21 -2.03
N LEU A 37 16.74 15.43 -1.64
CA LEU A 37 16.64 16.67 -2.41
C LEU A 37 17.12 16.53 -3.87
N ASP A 38 17.98 15.54 -4.16
CA ASP A 38 18.58 15.34 -5.47
C ASP A 38 17.81 14.38 -6.39
N GLN A 39 16.92 13.50 -5.87
CA GLN A 39 16.16 12.53 -6.69
C GLN A 39 14.84 12.10 -6.04
N PRO A 40 13.67 12.46 -6.61
CA PRO A 40 12.35 12.07 -6.11
C PRO A 40 12.01 10.62 -6.51
N ARG A 41 12.79 9.65 -6.03
CA ARG A 41 12.46 8.22 -6.22
C ARG A 41 11.47 7.78 -5.15
N PRO A 42 10.51 6.88 -5.48
CA PRO A 42 9.66 6.28 -4.45
C PRO A 42 10.52 5.50 -3.45
N PHE A 43 10.40 5.84 -2.16
CA PHE A 43 11.06 5.11 -1.09
C PHE A 43 10.44 3.73 -0.95
N ALA A 44 11.27 2.69 -1.09
CA ALA A 44 10.84 1.31 -0.98
C ALA A 44 11.69 0.59 0.08
N ALA A 45 11.01 -0.04 1.03
CA ALA A 45 11.63 -0.96 1.98
C ALA A 45 11.23 -2.39 1.62
N ALA A 46 12.18 -3.32 1.71
CA ALA A 46 11.95 -4.74 1.47
C ALA A 46 12.27 -5.54 2.74
N PHE A 47 11.29 -6.29 3.24
CA PHE A 47 11.48 -7.25 4.33
C PHE A 47 11.79 -8.62 3.74
N CYS A 48 13.03 -9.06 3.88
CA CYS A 48 13.50 -10.36 3.40
C CYS A 48 13.82 -11.29 4.58
N GLY A 49 13.46 -12.56 4.46
CA GLY A 49 13.76 -13.57 5.48
C GLY A 49 12.92 -14.83 5.35
N PRO A 50 13.24 -15.87 6.13
CA PRO A 50 12.54 -17.15 6.09
C PRO A 50 11.02 -17.05 6.27
N GLY A 51 10.30 -18.10 5.86
CA GLY A 51 8.89 -18.26 6.19
C GLY A 51 8.69 -18.29 7.72
N GLY A 52 7.59 -17.71 8.20
CA GLY A 52 7.26 -17.70 9.64
C GLY A 52 8.02 -16.69 10.50
N THR A 53 8.82 -15.79 9.92
CA THR A 53 9.52 -14.73 10.68
C THR A 53 8.68 -13.45 10.89
N ASP A 54 7.35 -13.54 10.77
CA ASP A 54 6.40 -12.45 11.01
C ASP A 54 6.64 -11.15 10.22
N LYS A 55 7.18 -11.23 9.01
CA LYS A 55 7.43 -10.08 8.13
C LYS A 55 6.16 -9.25 7.89
N THR A 56 5.03 -9.93 7.68
CA THR A 56 3.71 -9.29 7.54
C THR A 56 3.33 -8.51 8.79
N GLN A 57 3.58 -9.04 9.99
CA GLN A 57 3.27 -8.34 11.24
C GLN A 57 4.17 -7.11 11.42
N LEU A 58 5.46 -7.21 11.05
CA LEU A 58 6.35 -6.06 11.06
C LEU A 58 5.87 -4.95 10.11
N ALA A 59 5.45 -5.29 8.90
CA ALA A 59 4.88 -4.33 7.95
C ALA A 59 3.57 -3.71 8.48
N LEU A 60 2.69 -4.49 9.12
CA LEU A 60 1.47 -3.98 9.75
C LEU A 60 1.77 -3.02 10.90
N LYS A 61 2.82 -3.29 11.68
CA LYS A 61 3.24 -2.40 12.78
C LYS A 61 3.72 -1.05 12.24
N CYS A 62 4.50 -1.07 11.15
CA CYS A 62 4.92 0.14 10.45
C CYS A 62 3.73 0.97 9.95
N ILE A 63 2.62 0.32 9.56
CA ILE A 63 1.40 0.99 9.09
C ILE A 63 0.58 1.57 10.24
N GLU A 64 0.44 0.83 11.35
CA GLU A 64 -0.39 1.24 12.50
C GLU A 64 0.18 2.48 13.18
N ASP A 65 1.50 2.53 13.36
CA ASP A 65 2.17 3.62 14.08
C ASP A 65 2.43 4.83 13.19
N ASN A 66 1.99 4.81 11.93
CA ASN A 66 2.33 5.82 10.94
C ASN A 66 1.11 6.43 10.25
N ASP A 67 0.65 7.56 10.79
CA ASP A 67 -0.46 8.34 10.26
C ASP A 67 -0.06 9.30 9.13
N LYS A 68 1.25 9.42 8.83
CA LYS A 68 1.77 10.29 7.77
C LYS A 68 1.41 9.80 6.37
N PHE A 69 1.12 8.51 6.22
CA PHE A 69 0.76 7.92 4.93
C PHE A 69 -0.76 7.93 4.73
N ASN A 70 -1.21 8.53 3.64
CA ASN A 70 -2.60 8.49 3.21
C ASN A 70 -2.65 8.51 1.68
N PRO A 71 -3.22 7.49 1.00
CA PRO A 71 -3.85 6.30 1.57
C PRO A 71 -2.81 5.22 1.89
N ILE A 72 -3.23 4.14 2.54
CA ILE A 72 -2.42 2.93 2.68
C ILE A 72 -3.13 1.76 2.01
N LEU A 73 -2.47 1.18 1.00
CA LEU A 73 -3.03 0.16 0.12
C LEU A 73 -2.23 -1.13 0.24
N TRP A 74 -2.89 -2.21 0.61
CA TRP A 74 -2.26 -3.53 0.70
C TRP A 74 -2.55 -4.37 -0.53
N VAL A 75 -1.50 -4.76 -1.24
CA VAL A 75 -1.59 -5.65 -2.40
C VAL A 75 -0.92 -6.97 -2.06
N ASP A 76 -1.72 -8.04 -2.04
CA ASP A 76 -1.18 -9.39 -2.04
C ASP A 76 -0.74 -9.72 -3.48
N ALA A 77 0.56 -9.97 -3.65
CA ALA A 77 1.19 -10.23 -4.93
C ALA A 77 1.71 -11.67 -5.05
N GLU A 78 1.16 -12.61 -4.28
CA GLU A 78 1.51 -14.04 -4.35
C GLU A 78 1.28 -14.62 -5.75
N ASP A 79 0.16 -14.29 -6.38
CA ASP A 79 -0.18 -14.70 -7.73
C ASP A 79 -1.09 -13.67 -8.43
N GLN A 80 -1.44 -13.95 -9.69
CA GLN A 80 -2.24 -13.03 -10.51
C GLN A 80 -3.67 -12.85 -9.98
N GLU A 81 -4.28 -13.88 -9.39
CA GLU A 81 -5.63 -13.83 -8.85
C GLU A 81 -5.67 -13.06 -7.52
N THR A 82 -4.72 -13.30 -6.61
CA THR A 82 -4.61 -12.57 -5.35
C THR A 82 -4.29 -11.09 -5.59
N THR A 83 -3.43 -10.80 -6.58
CA THR A 83 -3.14 -9.44 -7.04
C THR A 83 -4.41 -8.76 -7.55
N ARG A 84 -5.12 -9.40 -8.47
CA ARG A 84 -6.38 -8.86 -9.04
C ARG A 84 -7.41 -8.58 -7.96
N THR A 85 -7.58 -9.50 -7.02
CA THR A 85 -8.53 -9.37 -5.91
C THR A 85 -8.14 -8.22 -5.00
N SER A 86 -6.86 -8.06 -4.71
CA SER A 86 -6.33 -6.94 -3.93
C SER A 86 -6.59 -5.59 -4.57
N PHE A 87 -6.33 -5.43 -5.87
CA PHE A 87 -6.64 -4.19 -6.60
C PHE A 87 -8.15 -3.89 -6.60
N LYS A 88 -9.00 -4.90 -6.78
CA LYS A 88 -10.46 -4.72 -6.73
C LYS A 88 -10.92 -4.23 -5.36
N ARG A 89 -10.37 -4.80 -4.28
CA ARG A 89 -10.65 -4.37 -2.90
C ARG A 89 -10.20 -2.94 -2.68
N CYS A 90 -8.96 -2.59 -3.03
CA CYS A 90 -8.42 -1.24 -2.88
C CYS A 90 -9.26 -0.20 -3.65
N ALA A 91 -9.62 -0.48 -4.91
CA ALA A 91 -10.48 0.41 -5.70
C ALA A 91 -11.87 0.62 -5.05
N THR A 92 -12.43 -0.44 -4.45
CA THR A 92 -13.71 -0.37 -3.73
C THR A 92 -13.58 0.48 -2.47
N ASP A 93 -12.55 0.26 -1.66
CA ASP A 93 -12.32 1.00 -0.41
C ASP A 93 -12.04 2.49 -0.68
N LEU A 94 -11.40 2.80 -1.81
CA LEU A 94 -11.16 4.18 -2.28
C LEU A 94 -12.37 4.80 -3.02
N ASN A 95 -13.47 4.07 -3.18
CA ASN A 95 -14.64 4.48 -3.99
C ASN A 95 -14.29 4.92 -5.43
N ILE A 96 -13.27 4.30 -6.02
CA ILE A 96 -12.87 4.56 -7.41
C ILE A 96 -13.89 3.92 -8.34
N ARG A 97 -14.43 4.73 -9.26
CA ARG A 97 -15.34 4.23 -10.30
C ARG A 97 -14.54 3.44 -11.32
N VAL A 98 -14.84 2.16 -11.44
CA VAL A 98 -14.22 1.28 -12.44
C VAL A 98 -15.24 1.02 -13.53
N ASP A 99 -14.90 1.43 -14.75
CA ASP A 99 -15.68 1.08 -15.92
C ASP A 99 -15.50 -0.41 -16.24
N ARG A 100 -16.60 -1.17 -16.17
CA ARG A 100 -16.59 -2.61 -16.41
C ARG A 100 -16.76 -2.96 -17.90
N THR A 101 -16.93 -1.97 -18.77
CA THR A 101 -17.11 -2.16 -20.22
C THR A 101 -15.81 -2.45 -20.94
N SER A 102 -14.67 -2.03 -20.39
CA SER A 102 -13.33 -2.44 -20.85
C SER A 102 -13.08 -3.91 -20.49
N GLY A 103 -12.86 -4.76 -21.50
CA GLY A 103 -12.80 -6.22 -21.39
C GLY A 103 -11.80 -6.79 -20.38
N GLN A 104 -11.90 -8.10 -20.14
CA GLN A 104 -10.98 -8.83 -19.27
C GLN A 104 -9.60 -8.91 -19.94
N GLY A 105 -8.74 -7.93 -19.68
CA GLY A 105 -7.35 -7.97 -20.11
C GLY A 105 -6.66 -9.24 -19.62
N LEU A 106 -5.87 -9.87 -20.50
CA LEU A 106 -5.10 -11.07 -20.15
C LEU A 106 -3.98 -10.77 -19.15
N HIS A 107 -3.47 -9.54 -19.14
CA HIS A 107 -2.41 -9.09 -18.24
C HIS A 107 -2.96 -8.21 -17.12
N LEU A 108 -2.35 -8.30 -15.93
CA LEU A 108 -2.70 -7.50 -14.75
C LEU A 108 -2.79 -6.00 -15.03
N ARG A 109 -1.82 -5.46 -15.79
CA ARG A 109 -1.78 -4.03 -16.13
C ARG A 109 -3.00 -3.58 -16.92
N ASP A 110 -3.62 -4.47 -17.70
CA ASP A 110 -4.75 -4.15 -18.57
C ASP A 110 -6.10 -4.31 -17.86
N LEU A 111 -6.08 -4.72 -16.59
CA LEU A 111 -7.29 -4.88 -15.80
C LEU A 111 -7.90 -3.50 -15.46
N PRO A 112 -9.24 -3.34 -15.58
CA PRO A 112 -9.90 -2.07 -15.31
C PRO A 112 -9.61 -1.50 -13.92
N ASN A 113 -9.57 -2.35 -12.88
CA ASN A 113 -9.27 -1.90 -11.51
C ASN A 113 -7.84 -1.35 -11.39
N VAL A 114 -6.86 -1.97 -12.07
CA VAL A 114 -5.45 -1.56 -12.02
C VAL A 114 -5.26 -0.24 -12.75
N GLN A 115 -5.87 -0.09 -13.93
CA GLN A 115 -5.84 1.16 -14.68
C GLN A 115 -6.52 2.31 -13.93
N ALA A 116 -7.70 2.08 -13.37
CA ALA A 116 -8.43 3.10 -12.61
C ALA A 116 -7.64 3.55 -11.37
N MET A 117 -7.03 2.61 -10.63
CA MET A 117 -6.17 2.95 -9.49
C MET A 117 -4.90 3.69 -9.91
N ARG A 118 -4.27 3.30 -11.03
CA ARG A 118 -3.09 4.01 -11.55
C ARG A 118 -3.42 5.46 -11.87
N LEU A 119 -4.54 5.69 -12.59
CA LEU A 119 -5.00 7.04 -12.90
C LEU A 119 -5.31 7.82 -11.63
N TRP A 120 -5.99 7.23 -10.65
CA TRP A 120 -6.29 7.88 -9.38
C TRP A 120 -5.02 8.30 -8.61
N LEU A 121 -4.00 7.44 -8.57
CA LEU A 121 -2.71 7.76 -7.93
C LEU A 121 -1.97 8.89 -8.66
N GLN A 122 -2.04 8.92 -10.00
CA GLN A 122 -1.41 9.97 -10.81
C GLN A 122 -2.03 11.34 -10.54
N HIS A 123 -3.37 11.46 -10.56
CA HIS A 123 -4.06 12.71 -10.26
C HIS A 123 -3.78 13.19 -8.83
N ARG A 124 -3.58 12.28 -7.88
CA ARG A 124 -3.26 12.66 -6.51
C ARG A 124 -1.87 13.28 -6.39
N LYS A 125 -0.89 12.71 -7.10
CA LYS A 125 0.46 13.27 -7.12
C LYS A 125 0.47 14.71 -7.63
N GLU A 126 -0.33 15.02 -8.66
CA GLU A 126 -0.49 16.38 -9.19
C GLU A 126 -1.06 17.35 -8.15
N LEU A 127 -2.00 16.90 -7.31
CA LEU A 127 -2.60 17.72 -6.24
C LEU A 127 -1.68 17.95 -5.03
N ASP A 128 -0.72 17.06 -4.78
CA ASP A 128 0.25 17.20 -3.70
C ASP A 128 1.46 18.08 -4.11
N GLU A 129 1.64 18.34 -5.41
CA GLU A 129 2.71 19.20 -5.98
C GLU A 129 2.27 20.67 -6.24
N GLU A 130 0.99 21.02 -6.00
CA GLU A 130 0.41 22.36 -6.18
C GLU A 130 0.16 23.09 -4.84
#